data_AF-A0A1B8U015-F1
#
_entry.id   AF-A0A1B8U015-F1
#
_cell.length_a   1.000
_cell.length_b   1.000
_cell.length_c   1.000
_cell.angle_alpha   90.00
_cell.angle_beta   90.00
_cell.angle_gamma   90.00
#
_symmetry.space_group_name_H-M   'P 1'
#
loop_
_entity.id
_entity.type
_entity.pdbx_description
1 polymer ?
#
loop_
_entity_poly.entity_id
_entity_poly.type
_entity_poly.pdbx_seq_one_letter_code
_entity_poly.pdbx_strand_id
1 'polypeptide(L)'
;MKQEGFIFVLMPFDSTFDDIYNFGIKQTANKCGFYCERVDEQIFEGSILTRIYNQIEKADIIIADLSNKNPNVFYETGYAHALNKNVILLTQKTEDIPFDLKHYPHIIYKNNIGTLSESLELKLNWFKKNKNEERADESGFIEFYNDGNKIEENGTVIFNDIEHLHPFIEDEDELAGTNHISFTLNLYNSGNKIMDTISDLGLEIENIFTDSRLNDYEERKVIQLPNNKVLIPSGYVDLVYPKSWSSLKFYIGTKSQFKKLPTEMVLKVYKENGVNSIPLKIEYRNVKIK
;
A
#
# COMPACT_ATOMS: atom_id res chain seq x y z
N MET A 1 -10.34 24.20 18.03
CA MET A 1 -10.36 22.92 18.76
C MET A 1 -9.55 21.92 17.96
N LYS A 2 -8.75 21.06 18.62
CA LYS A 2 -8.03 19.97 17.94
C LYS A 2 -9.07 18.97 17.43
N GLN A 3 -9.09 18.72 16.12
CA GLN A 3 -10.01 17.73 15.53
C GLN A 3 -9.54 16.31 15.88
N GLU A 4 -10.50 15.40 16.11
CA GLU A 4 -10.23 14.02 16.50
C GLU A 4 -9.77 13.14 15.34
N GLY A 5 -10.22 13.46 14.13
CA GLY A 5 -9.96 12.73 12.89
C GLY A 5 -10.87 13.20 11.76
N PHE A 6 -10.67 12.65 10.57
CA PHE A 6 -11.44 12.90 9.36
C PHE A 6 -12.45 11.76 9.10
N ILE A 7 -13.71 12.15 8.91
CA ILE A 7 -14.83 11.32 8.49
C ILE A 7 -15.19 11.66 7.06
N PHE A 8 -15.26 10.65 6.21
CA PHE A 8 -15.80 10.78 4.86
C PHE A 8 -17.12 10.03 4.73
N VAL A 9 -18.11 10.68 4.12
CA VAL A 9 -19.47 10.16 4.00
C VAL A 9 -19.74 9.67 2.58
N LEU A 10 -20.08 8.40 2.47
CA LEU A 10 -20.55 7.74 1.25
C LEU A 10 -22.07 7.62 1.32
N MET A 11 -22.77 8.27 0.41
CA MET A 11 -24.23 8.30 0.45
C MET A 11 -24.83 8.63 -0.91
N PRO A 12 -26.11 8.30 -1.15
CA PRO A 12 -26.80 8.74 -2.36
C PRO A 12 -26.80 10.27 -2.47
N PHE A 13 -26.56 10.80 -3.68
CA PHE A 13 -26.61 12.25 -3.98
C PHE A 13 -28.02 12.82 -4.12
N ASP A 14 -29.04 12.02 -3.82
CA ASP A 14 -30.42 12.50 -3.90
C ASP A 14 -30.67 13.54 -2.81
N SER A 15 -31.28 14.66 -3.18
CA SER A 15 -31.60 15.78 -2.26
C SER A 15 -32.40 15.37 -1.02
N THR A 16 -33.14 14.25 -1.09
CA THR A 16 -33.84 13.67 0.07
C THR A 16 -32.93 13.29 1.22
N PHE A 17 -31.62 13.15 0.98
CA PHE A 17 -30.63 12.86 2.01
C PHE A 17 -29.89 14.12 2.53
N ASP A 18 -30.17 15.32 2.03
CA ASP A 18 -29.45 16.51 2.46
C ASP A 18 -29.67 16.82 3.95
N ASP A 19 -30.89 16.66 4.46
CA ASP A 19 -31.16 16.84 5.89
C ASP A 19 -30.54 15.74 6.75
N ILE A 20 -30.55 14.50 6.25
CA ILE A 20 -29.88 13.36 6.89
C ILE A 20 -28.39 13.62 7.01
N TYR A 21 -27.77 14.12 5.96
CA TYR A 21 -26.37 14.47 5.94
C TYR A 21 -26.05 15.64 6.87
N ASN A 22 -26.69 16.79 6.66
CA ASN A 22 -26.35 18.03 7.37
C ASN A 22 -26.63 17.93 8.87
N PHE A 23 -27.83 17.48 9.24
CA PHE A 23 -28.28 17.48 10.64
C PHE A 23 -28.03 16.14 11.33
N GLY A 24 -28.16 15.02 10.63
CA GLY A 24 -27.97 13.69 11.20
C GLY A 24 -26.51 13.26 11.32
N ILE A 25 -25.72 13.48 10.26
CA ILE A 25 -24.35 12.97 10.16
C ILE A 25 -23.33 14.06 10.52
N LYS A 26 -23.30 15.15 9.75
CA LYS A 26 -22.27 16.19 9.83
C LYS A 26 -22.32 16.94 11.16
N GLN A 27 -23.49 17.38 11.60
CA GLN A 27 -23.64 18.05 12.89
C GLN A 27 -23.24 17.14 14.06
N THR A 28 -23.66 15.88 14.05
CA THR A 28 -23.28 14.91 15.09
C THR A 28 -21.77 14.63 15.10
N ALA A 29 -21.16 14.43 13.94
CA ALA A 29 -19.72 14.25 13.80
C ALA A 29 -18.93 15.45 14.34
N ASN A 30 -19.32 16.66 13.93
CA ASN A 30 -18.71 17.92 14.38
C ASN A 30 -18.85 18.09 15.90
N LYS A 31 -20.01 17.76 16.48
CA LYS A 31 -20.25 17.78 17.94
C LYS A 31 -19.30 16.83 18.67
N CYS A 32 -18.99 15.67 18.08
CA CYS A 32 -18.02 14.70 18.62
C CYS A 32 -16.56 15.12 18.42
N GLY A 33 -16.31 16.21 17.68
CA GLY A 33 -14.98 16.76 17.42
C GLY A 33 -14.29 16.23 16.15
N PHE A 34 -15.00 15.49 15.29
CA PHE A 34 -14.48 15.03 14.00
C PHE A 34 -14.73 16.06 12.90
N TYR A 35 -13.84 16.09 11.92
CA TYR A 35 -14.09 16.76 10.65
C TYR A 35 -14.89 15.84 9.74
N CYS A 36 -15.98 16.30 9.14
CA CYS A 36 -16.88 15.46 8.35
C CYS A 36 -17.21 16.11 7.01
N GLU A 37 -17.00 15.36 5.92
CA GLU A 37 -17.28 15.81 4.55
C GLU A 37 -18.02 14.78 3.72
N ARG A 38 -18.83 15.28 2.79
CA ARG A 38 -19.37 14.56 1.64
C ARG A 38 -18.68 15.10 0.38
N VAL A 39 -18.56 14.27 -0.65
CA VAL A 39 -17.74 14.62 -1.82
C VAL A 39 -18.18 15.88 -2.58
N ASP A 40 -19.47 16.21 -2.54
CA ASP A 40 -20.07 17.35 -3.24
C ASP A 40 -19.88 18.71 -2.54
N GLU A 41 -19.28 18.75 -1.35
CA GLU A 41 -19.05 19.99 -0.60
C GLU A 41 -17.82 20.78 -1.04
N GLN A 42 -16.95 20.20 -1.89
CA GLN A 42 -15.74 20.86 -2.37
C GLN A 42 -15.74 21.00 -3.90
N ILE A 43 -15.42 22.21 -4.36
CA ILE A 43 -15.16 22.48 -5.77
C ILE A 43 -13.82 21.84 -6.13
N PHE A 44 -13.84 20.84 -7.01
CA PHE A 44 -12.64 20.15 -7.47
C PHE A 44 -12.55 20.16 -8.99
N GLU A 45 -11.44 20.70 -9.52
CA GLU A 45 -11.11 20.65 -10.95
C GLU A 45 -10.41 19.31 -11.25
N GLY A 46 -11.18 18.24 -11.45
CA GLY A 46 -10.65 16.92 -11.78
C GLY A 46 -11.69 15.80 -11.76
N SER A 47 -11.24 14.55 -11.89
CA SER A 47 -12.13 13.38 -11.85
C SER A 47 -12.73 13.20 -10.45
N ILE A 48 -14.06 13.19 -10.37
CA ILE A 48 -14.81 12.93 -9.14
C ILE A 48 -14.44 11.58 -8.52
N LEU A 49 -14.17 10.56 -9.35
CA LEU A 49 -13.77 9.23 -8.90
C LEU A 49 -12.41 9.25 -8.21
N THR A 50 -11.43 9.92 -8.81
CA THR A 50 -10.10 10.09 -8.20
C THR A 50 -10.21 10.82 -6.87
N ARG A 51 -11.11 11.80 -6.77
CA ARG A 51 -11.36 12.50 -5.50
C ARG A 51 -11.97 11.56 -4.46
N ILE A 52 -12.99 10.79 -4.81
CA ILE A 52 -13.64 9.85 -3.89
C ILE A 52 -12.62 8.87 -3.32
N TYR A 53 -11.81 8.23 -4.18
CA TYR A 53 -10.79 7.28 -3.72
C TYR A 53 -9.76 7.93 -2.79
N ASN A 54 -9.24 9.10 -3.18
CA ASN A 54 -8.31 9.85 -2.33
C ASN A 54 -8.92 10.22 -0.96
N GLN A 55 -10.21 10.56 -0.91
CA GLN A 55 -10.88 10.89 0.35
C GLN A 55 -11.12 9.64 1.20
N ILE A 56 -11.49 8.50 0.58
CA ILE A 56 -11.62 7.22 1.28
C ILE A 56 -10.28 6.81 1.88
N GLU A 57 -9.18 6.91 1.12
CA GLU A 57 -7.82 6.61 1.58
C GLU A 57 -7.38 7.51 2.74
N LYS A 58 -7.78 8.78 2.76
CA LYS A 58 -7.40 9.72 3.82
C LYS A 58 -8.29 9.65 5.07
N ALA A 59 -9.51 9.15 4.95
CA ALA A 59 -10.44 9.10 6.07
C ALA A 59 -9.98 8.13 7.17
N ASP A 60 -10.16 8.56 8.42
CA ASP A 60 -9.98 7.71 9.61
C ASP A 60 -11.20 6.80 9.81
N ILE A 61 -12.38 7.32 9.46
CA ILE A 61 -13.67 6.64 9.55
C ILE A 61 -14.48 6.94 8.28
N ILE A 62 -15.11 5.91 7.74
CA ILE A 62 -16.09 6.01 6.67
C ILE A 62 -17.48 5.87 7.27
N ILE A 63 -18.40 6.73 6.89
CA ILE A 63 -19.84 6.55 7.15
C ILE A 63 -20.50 6.24 5.82
N ALA A 64 -21.12 5.07 5.68
CA ALA A 64 -21.76 4.65 4.44
C ALA A 64 -23.27 4.44 4.63
N ASP A 65 -24.10 5.18 3.89
CA ASP A 65 -25.56 5.01 3.89
C ASP A 65 -26.01 4.10 2.75
N LEU A 66 -26.44 2.89 3.12
CA LEU A 66 -26.83 1.82 2.20
C LEU A 66 -28.29 1.91 1.72
N SER A 67 -29.03 2.94 2.16
CA SER A 67 -30.45 3.11 1.84
C SER A 67 -30.68 3.17 0.33
N ASN A 68 -31.83 2.62 -0.10
CA ASN A 68 -32.22 2.53 -1.51
C ASN A 68 -31.25 1.71 -2.40
N LYS A 69 -30.32 0.95 -1.79
CA LYS A 69 -29.42 0.01 -2.50
C LYS A 69 -28.59 0.69 -3.59
N ASN A 70 -28.04 1.86 -3.29
CA ASN A 70 -27.23 2.61 -4.26
C ASN A 70 -25.95 1.81 -4.62
N PRO A 71 -25.76 1.43 -5.90
CA PRO A 71 -24.64 0.59 -6.31
C PRO A 71 -23.27 1.27 -6.13
N ASN A 72 -23.21 2.59 -6.26
CA ASN A 72 -21.95 3.34 -6.08
C ASN A 72 -21.52 3.31 -4.62
N VAL A 73 -22.46 3.51 -3.69
CA VAL A 73 -22.15 3.43 -2.25
C VAL A 73 -21.68 2.03 -1.86
N PHE A 74 -22.27 0.97 -2.43
CA PHE A 74 -21.78 -0.39 -2.20
C PHE A 74 -20.35 -0.60 -2.72
N TYR A 75 -20.06 -0.10 -3.93
CA TYR A 75 -18.72 -0.19 -4.51
C TYR A 75 -17.68 0.54 -3.64
N GLU A 76 -17.96 1.78 -3.25
CA GLU A 76 -17.10 2.60 -2.41
C GLU A 76 -16.92 2.00 -1.00
N THR A 77 -17.98 1.41 -0.43
CA THR A 77 -17.93 0.67 0.83
C THR A 77 -17.03 -0.56 0.72
N GLY A 78 -17.13 -1.31 -0.38
CA GLY A 78 -16.26 -2.44 -0.66
C GLY A 78 -14.79 -2.02 -0.77
N TYR A 79 -14.51 -0.92 -1.46
CA TYR A 79 -13.17 -0.34 -1.55
C TYR A 79 -12.64 0.11 -0.18
N ALA A 80 -13.47 0.78 0.63
CA ALA A 80 -13.12 1.14 2.01
C ALA A 80 -12.79 -0.09 2.87
N HIS A 81 -13.55 -1.18 2.75
CA HIS A 81 -13.25 -2.45 3.41
C HIS A 81 -11.93 -3.07 2.92
N ALA A 82 -11.65 -3.02 1.62
CA ALA A 82 -10.38 -3.51 1.06
C ALA A 82 -9.17 -2.74 1.62
N LEU A 83 -9.33 -1.45 1.91
CA LEU A 83 -8.35 -0.60 2.58
C LEU A 83 -8.37 -0.72 4.11
N ASN A 84 -9.14 -1.66 4.66
CA ASN A 84 -9.28 -1.91 6.10
C ASN A 84 -9.69 -0.67 6.90
N LYS A 85 -10.54 0.19 6.31
CA LYS A 85 -11.07 1.39 6.98
C LYS A 85 -12.11 1.03 8.03
N ASN A 86 -12.24 1.88 9.05
CA ASN A 86 -13.33 1.78 10.01
C ASN A 86 -14.62 2.28 9.35
N VAL A 87 -15.54 1.37 9.03
CA VAL A 87 -16.79 1.71 8.35
C VAL A 87 -17.97 1.65 9.33
N ILE A 88 -18.72 2.74 9.43
CA ILE A 88 -20.02 2.81 10.10
C ILE A 88 -21.11 2.71 9.02
N LEU A 89 -21.82 1.58 9.02
CA LEU A 89 -22.92 1.35 8.08
C LEU A 89 -24.22 1.94 8.63
N LEU A 90 -24.91 2.72 7.80
CA LEU A 90 -26.23 3.29 8.04
C LEU A 90 -27.23 2.68 7.05
N THR A 91 -28.49 2.59 7.46
CA THR A 91 -29.61 2.32 6.55
C THR A 91 -30.93 2.82 7.13
N GLN A 92 -31.86 3.24 6.27
CA GLN A 92 -33.24 3.50 6.66
C GLN A 92 -34.02 2.19 6.89
N LYS A 93 -33.68 1.12 6.16
CA LYS A 93 -34.47 -0.11 6.07
C LYS A 93 -33.56 -1.34 6.11
N THR A 94 -33.94 -2.34 6.89
CA THR A 94 -33.16 -3.58 7.01
C THR A 94 -33.09 -4.34 5.68
N GLU A 95 -34.13 -4.19 4.84
CA GLU A 95 -34.26 -4.83 3.53
C GLU A 95 -33.27 -4.30 2.49
N ASP A 96 -32.64 -3.15 2.77
CA ASP A 96 -31.61 -2.54 1.93
C ASP A 96 -30.22 -3.14 2.17
N ILE A 97 -30.05 -3.92 3.25
CA ILE A 97 -28.76 -4.53 3.59
C ILE A 97 -28.52 -5.77 2.71
N PRO A 98 -27.49 -5.77 1.83
CA PRO A 98 -27.15 -6.94 1.02
C PRO A 98 -26.60 -8.06 1.90
N PHE A 99 -26.70 -9.31 1.42
CA PHE A 99 -26.29 -10.49 2.16
C PHE A 99 -24.85 -10.38 2.70
N ASP A 100 -23.92 -9.93 1.85
CA ASP A 100 -22.49 -9.80 2.17
C ASP A 100 -22.18 -8.72 3.21
N LEU A 101 -23.14 -7.87 3.57
CA LEU A 101 -22.95 -6.86 4.61
C LEU A 101 -23.70 -7.17 5.91
N LYS A 102 -24.62 -8.16 5.91
CA LYS A 102 -25.51 -8.43 7.05
C LYS A 102 -24.81 -8.71 8.38
N HIS A 103 -23.59 -9.26 8.36
CA HIS A 103 -22.84 -9.58 9.57
C HIS A 103 -22.17 -8.37 10.23
N TYR A 104 -22.09 -7.23 9.53
CA TYR A 104 -21.57 -6.00 10.12
C TYR A 104 -22.62 -5.30 11.01
N PRO A 105 -22.21 -4.46 11.97
CA PRO A 105 -23.15 -3.69 12.79
C PRO A 105 -23.68 -2.46 12.04
N HIS A 106 -25.00 -2.34 11.90
CA HIS A 106 -25.67 -1.25 11.20
C HIS A 106 -26.39 -0.31 12.17
N ILE A 107 -26.46 0.98 11.83
CA ILE A 107 -27.42 1.92 12.43
C ILE A 107 -28.66 1.94 11.54
N ILE A 108 -29.77 1.39 12.05
CA ILE A 108 -31.06 1.39 11.34
C ILE A 108 -31.87 2.58 11.85
N TYR A 109 -31.87 3.69 11.11
CA TYR A 109 -32.41 4.96 11.61
C TYR A 109 -33.84 5.26 11.15
N LYS A 110 -34.42 4.47 10.23
CA LYS A 110 -35.82 4.61 9.78
C LYS A 110 -36.20 6.04 9.35
N ASN A 111 -35.27 6.74 8.71
CA ASN A 111 -35.43 8.15 8.31
C ASN A 111 -35.66 9.13 9.49
N ASN A 112 -35.26 8.76 10.70
CA ASN A 112 -35.34 9.59 11.90
C ASN A 112 -33.95 10.13 12.26
N ILE A 113 -33.78 11.46 12.15
CA ILE A 113 -32.53 12.16 12.45
C ILE A 113 -32.13 11.99 13.91
N GLY A 114 -33.07 12.06 14.85
CA GLY A 114 -32.78 11.90 16.29
C GLY A 114 -32.17 10.52 16.60
N THR A 115 -32.78 9.45 16.08
CA THR A 115 -32.28 8.09 16.22
C THR A 115 -30.90 7.91 15.57
N LEU A 116 -30.70 8.49 14.38
CA LEU A 116 -29.41 8.49 13.69
C LEU A 116 -28.34 9.17 14.55
N SER A 117 -28.59 10.41 14.97
CA SER A 117 -27.65 11.23 15.74
C SER A 117 -27.27 10.58 17.07
N GLU A 118 -28.23 10.02 17.82
CA GLU A 118 -27.97 9.35 19.09
C GLU A 118 -27.08 8.11 18.91
N SER A 119 -27.43 7.26 17.94
CA SER A 119 -26.68 6.03 17.65
C SER A 119 -25.28 6.32 17.11
N LEU A 120 -25.17 7.33 16.24
CA LEU A 120 -23.91 7.74 15.65
C LEU A 120 -22.99 8.38 16.70
N GLU A 121 -23.52 9.23 17.58
CA GLU A 121 -22.77 9.84 18.69
C GLU A 121 -22.16 8.77 19.60
N LEU A 122 -22.90 7.72 19.93
CA LEU A 122 -22.38 6.58 20.71
C LEU A 122 -21.21 5.89 20.01
N LYS A 123 -21.34 5.59 18.71
CA LYS A 123 -20.27 4.96 17.94
C LYS A 123 -19.02 5.85 17.84
N LEU A 124 -19.19 7.13 17.53
CA LEU A 124 -18.07 8.07 17.39
C LEU A 124 -17.34 8.29 18.72
N ASN A 125 -18.08 8.39 19.84
CA ASN A 125 -17.47 8.46 21.17
C ASN A 125 -16.71 7.17 21.52
N TRP A 126 -17.24 6.00 21.12
CA TRP A 126 -16.51 4.75 21.28
C TRP A 126 -15.21 4.74 20.46
N PHE A 127 -15.24 5.17 19.19
CA PHE A 127 -14.03 5.29 18.36
C PHE A 127 -13.02 6.28 18.95
N LYS A 128 -13.49 7.39 19.51
CA LYS A 128 -12.64 8.39 20.17
C LYS A 128 -11.94 7.82 21.40
N LYS A 129 -12.65 7.04 22.22
CA LYS A 129 -12.10 6.41 23.44
C LYS A 129 -11.20 5.21 23.13
N ASN A 130 -11.55 4.46 22.09
CA ASN A 130 -10.81 3.30 21.60
C ASN A 130 -10.15 3.66 20.28
N LYS A 131 -9.47 4.81 20.25
CA LYS A 131 -8.52 5.08 19.18
C LYS A 131 -7.56 3.90 19.23
N ASN A 132 -7.69 3.00 18.27
CA ASN A 132 -6.78 1.87 18.15
C ASN A 132 -5.40 2.49 17.98
N GLU A 133 -4.62 2.60 19.05
CA GLU A 133 -3.20 2.92 18.97
C GLU A 133 -2.49 1.88 18.08
N GLU A 134 -3.09 0.68 17.94
CA GLU A 134 -2.66 -0.39 17.03
C GLU A 134 -3.12 -0.23 15.56
N ARG A 135 -3.97 0.74 15.21
CA ARG A 135 -4.38 1.00 13.80
C ARG A 135 -3.98 2.38 13.30
N ALA A 136 -3.32 3.18 14.12
CA ALA A 136 -2.62 4.36 13.66
C ALA A 136 -1.49 3.91 12.73
N ASP A 137 -1.75 3.91 11.43
CA ASP A 137 -0.77 3.91 10.34
C ASP A 137 0.62 3.37 10.68
N GLU A 138 0.72 2.09 11.05
CA GLU A 138 1.96 1.34 10.89
C GLU A 138 2.08 0.99 9.40
N SER A 139 2.29 2.03 8.59
CA SER A 139 2.65 1.95 7.18
C SER A 139 3.48 0.68 6.93
N GLY A 140 2.89 -0.33 6.27
CA GLY A 140 3.46 -1.66 6.04
C GLY A 140 4.76 -1.95 6.77
N PHE A 141 4.73 -2.62 7.92
CA PHE A 141 5.94 -3.27 8.41
C PHE A 141 6.23 -4.45 7.49
N ILE A 142 6.93 -4.16 6.40
CA ILE A 142 7.54 -5.14 5.54
C ILE A 142 8.77 -5.62 6.29
N GLU A 143 8.72 -6.88 6.68
CA GLU A 143 9.86 -7.57 7.25
C GLU A 143 10.60 -8.25 6.11
N PHE A 144 11.91 -8.04 6.03
CA PHE A 144 12.76 -8.67 5.03
C PHE A 144 13.49 -9.85 5.66
N TYR A 145 13.64 -10.92 4.90
CA TYR A 145 14.30 -12.15 5.31
C TYR A 145 15.28 -12.61 4.23
N ASN A 146 16.44 -13.09 4.66
CA ASN A 146 17.42 -13.77 3.82
C ASN A 146 17.69 -15.17 4.39
N ASP A 147 17.56 -16.21 3.56
CA ASP A 147 17.72 -17.61 3.97
C ASP A 147 16.95 -17.97 5.27
N GLY A 148 15.73 -17.44 5.41
CA GLY A 148 14.85 -17.66 6.57
C GLY A 148 15.18 -16.81 7.81
N ASN A 149 16.22 -15.99 7.78
CA ASN A 149 16.60 -15.10 8.89
C ASN A 149 16.12 -13.68 8.62
N LYS A 150 15.53 -13.03 9.62
CA LYS A 150 15.09 -11.63 9.51
C LYS A 150 16.30 -10.71 9.32
N ILE A 151 16.21 -9.79 8.37
CA ILE A 151 17.19 -8.75 8.10
C ILE A 151 16.92 -7.59 9.06
N GLU A 152 17.86 -7.35 9.97
CA GLU A 152 17.86 -6.19 10.84
C GLU A 152 18.38 -4.94 10.10
N GLU A 153 18.28 -3.76 10.72
CA GLU A 153 18.63 -2.44 10.13
C GLU A 153 20.06 -2.37 9.56
N ASN A 154 20.97 -3.26 9.96
CA ASN A 154 22.31 -3.42 9.38
C ASN A 154 22.62 -4.90 9.08
N GLY A 155 21.74 -5.56 8.34
CA GLY A 155 21.85 -6.97 8.03
C GLY A 155 22.90 -7.31 6.98
N THR A 156 23.33 -8.57 7.01
CA THR A 156 24.17 -9.16 5.96
C THR A 156 23.31 -10.04 5.06
N VAL A 157 23.36 -9.78 3.76
CA VAL A 157 22.76 -10.63 2.73
C VAL A 157 23.88 -11.44 2.09
N ILE A 158 23.67 -12.75 2.05
CA ILE A 158 24.61 -13.68 1.44
C ILE A 158 24.22 -13.84 -0.03
N PHE A 159 25.16 -13.52 -0.90
CA PHE A 159 25.03 -13.70 -2.33
C PHE A 159 25.35 -15.16 -2.67
N ASN A 160 24.30 -15.89 -3.05
CA ASN A 160 24.39 -17.27 -3.52
C ASN A 160 24.08 -17.26 -5.02
N ASP A 161 25.00 -17.79 -5.81
CA ASP A 161 24.93 -17.97 -7.27
C ASP A 161 25.09 -16.76 -8.21
N ILE A 162 26.08 -16.95 -9.08
CA ILE A 162 26.04 -16.52 -10.46
C ILE A 162 25.27 -17.64 -11.17
N GLU A 163 24.00 -17.46 -11.52
CA GLU A 163 23.25 -18.50 -12.23
C GLU A 163 23.97 -18.85 -13.55
N HIS A 164 24.41 -20.10 -13.69
CA HIS A 164 24.82 -20.67 -14.98
C HIS A 164 23.55 -21.19 -15.66
N LEU A 165 23.17 -20.62 -16.81
CA LEU A 165 22.15 -21.22 -17.67
C LEU A 165 22.56 -22.66 -18.03
N HIS A 166 21.61 -23.58 -17.87
CA HIS A 166 21.80 -25.03 -17.85
C HIS A 166 22.24 -25.59 -19.24
N PRO A 167 22.97 -26.73 -19.32
CA PRO A 167 23.56 -27.24 -20.58
C PRO A 167 22.57 -27.87 -21.60
N PHE A 168 21.26 -27.70 -21.45
CA PHE A 168 20.23 -28.39 -22.26
C PHE A 168 19.41 -27.47 -23.17
N ILE A 169 19.92 -26.28 -23.48
CA ILE A 169 19.31 -25.39 -24.47
C ILE A 169 19.89 -25.80 -25.84
N GLU A 170 19.07 -26.50 -26.65
CA GLU A 170 19.44 -27.00 -27.99
C GLU A 170 19.22 -25.97 -29.12
N ASP A 171 18.73 -24.77 -28.81
CA ASP A 171 18.53 -23.72 -29.81
C ASP A 171 19.75 -22.78 -29.89
N GLU A 172 20.49 -22.89 -31.02
CA GLU A 172 21.68 -22.08 -31.35
C GLU A 172 21.41 -20.56 -31.48
N ASP A 173 20.15 -20.11 -31.35
CA ASP A 173 19.77 -18.68 -31.37
C ASP A 173 19.72 -18.03 -29.96
N GLU A 174 19.87 -18.79 -28.87
CA GLU A 174 20.02 -18.23 -27.50
C GLU A 174 21.51 -18.01 -27.13
N LEU A 175 22.19 -17.17 -27.92
CA LEU A 175 23.53 -16.67 -27.58
C LEU A 175 23.46 -15.57 -26.50
N ALA A 176 23.23 -15.95 -25.24
CA ALA A 176 23.61 -15.13 -24.09
C ALA A 176 23.80 -15.97 -22.82
N GLY A 177 24.82 -16.83 -22.81
CA GLY A 177 25.39 -17.37 -21.56
C GLY A 177 26.05 -16.26 -20.72
N THR A 178 25.24 -15.40 -20.12
CA THR A 178 25.73 -14.31 -19.29
C THR A 178 25.53 -14.63 -17.81
N ASN A 179 26.65 -14.73 -17.10
CA ASN A 179 26.71 -14.81 -15.65
C ASN A 179 26.04 -13.57 -15.01
N HIS A 180 24.77 -13.70 -14.65
CA HIS A 180 23.97 -12.65 -14.01
C HIS A 180 24.18 -12.64 -12.50
N ILE A 181 24.22 -11.44 -11.93
CA ILE A 181 24.30 -11.17 -10.50
C ILE A 181 22.89 -10.80 -10.04
N SER A 182 22.23 -11.74 -9.34
CA SER A 182 20.93 -11.52 -8.70
C SER A 182 20.86 -12.11 -7.29
N PHE A 183 19.99 -11.58 -6.43
CA PHE A 183 19.68 -12.18 -5.13
C PHE A 183 18.19 -12.11 -4.83
N THR A 184 17.73 -13.03 -3.98
CA THR A 184 16.33 -13.12 -3.56
C THR A 184 16.18 -12.69 -2.10
N LEU A 185 15.24 -11.80 -1.83
CA LEU A 185 14.78 -11.49 -0.48
C LEU A 185 13.37 -12.03 -0.29
N ASN A 186 13.11 -12.67 0.84
CA ASN A 186 11.75 -12.98 1.25
C ASN A 186 11.18 -11.78 2.01
N LEU A 187 9.90 -11.50 1.79
CA LEU A 187 9.18 -10.40 2.39
C LEU A 187 7.98 -10.96 3.13
N TYR A 188 7.74 -10.46 4.33
CA TYR A 188 6.48 -10.65 5.04
C TYR A 188 5.82 -9.30 5.25
N ASN A 189 4.63 -9.11 4.67
CA ASN A 189 3.85 -7.91 4.93
C ASN A 189 3.07 -8.11 6.23
N SER A 190 3.67 -7.67 7.33
CA SER A 190 3.00 -7.69 8.64
C SER A 190 1.98 -6.56 8.79
N GLY A 191 1.92 -5.62 7.85
CA GLY A 191 0.95 -4.52 7.84
C GLY A 191 -0.44 -4.92 7.34
N ASN A 192 -1.25 -3.89 7.07
CA ASN A 192 -2.65 -4.02 6.65
C ASN A 192 -2.96 -3.38 5.27
N LYS A 193 -1.96 -2.81 4.59
CA LYS A 193 -2.05 -2.29 3.22
C LYS A 193 -1.35 -3.23 2.24
N ILE A 194 -1.85 -3.32 1.01
CA ILE A 194 -1.13 -3.98 -0.09
C ILE A 194 0.09 -3.14 -0.43
N MET A 195 1.23 -3.79 -0.64
CA MET A 195 2.45 -3.16 -1.14
C MET A 195 2.61 -3.48 -2.62
N ASP A 196 2.91 -2.47 -3.43
CA ASP A 196 3.35 -2.65 -4.81
C ASP A 196 4.87 -2.58 -4.83
N THR A 197 5.52 -3.74 -4.95
CA THR A 197 7.00 -3.81 -4.91
C THR A 197 7.66 -2.88 -5.93
N ILE A 198 7.05 -2.67 -7.10
CA ILE A 198 7.63 -1.87 -8.20
C ILE A 198 7.80 -0.41 -7.81
N SER A 199 6.76 0.17 -7.20
CA SER A 199 6.76 1.58 -6.81
C SER A 199 7.30 1.79 -5.39
N ASP A 200 7.21 0.76 -4.53
CA ASP A 200 7.56 0.86 -3.12
C ASP A 200 8.98 0.36 -2.79
N LEU A 201 9.69 -0.34 -3.70
CA LEU A 201 11.03 -0.88 -3.44
C LEU A 201 12.07 -0.55 -4.50
N GLY A 202 13.29 -0.27 -4.03
CA GLY A 202 14.47 -0.25 -4.89
C GLY A 202 15.78 -0.42 -4.13
N LEU A 203 16.83 -0.81 -4.84
CA LEU A 203 18.19 -0.91 -4.31
C LEU A 203 19.02 0.27 -4.76
N GLU A 204 19.48 1.07 -3.80
CA GLU A 204 20.46 2.11 -4.04
C GLU A 204 21.88 1.54 -3.88
N ILE A 205 22.71 1.71 -4.90
CA ILE A 205 24.12 1.29 -4.90
C ILE A 205 25.03 2.39 -5.45
N GLU A 206 26.33 2.33 -5.15
CA GLU A 206 27.32 3.12 -5.88
C GLU A 206 27.29 2.73 -7.36
N ASN A 207 27.47 3.71 -8.25
CA ASN A 207 27.55 3.46 -9.68
C ASN A 207 28.84 2.69 -10.00
N ILE A 208 28.70 1.38 -10.09
CA ILE A 208 29.74 0.42 -10.40
C ILE A 208 29.78 0.04 -11.89
N PHE A 209 28.96 0.66 -12.75
CA PHE A 209 28.83 0.26 -14.15
C PHE A 209 29.97 0.82 -15.04
N THR A 210 30.41 0.04 -16.04
CA THR A 210 31.60 0.33 -16.88
C THR A 210 31.42 1.50 -17.84
N ASP A 211 30.44 1.49 -18.75
CA ASP A 211 30.09 2.66 -19.59
C ASP A 211 28.74 2.46 -20.33
N SER A 212 27.70 3.17 -19.89
CA SER A 212 26.49 3.52 -20.66
C SER A 212 25.76 2.45 -21.50
N ARG A 213 25.52 1.25 -20.97
CA ARG A 213 24.39 0.41 -21.41
C ARG A 213 23.57 -0.03 -20.21
N LEU A 214 22.70 0.87 -19.75
CA LEU A 214 21.60 0.59 -18.81
C LEU A 214 20.44 -0.16 -19.50
N ASN A 215 20.65 -0.73 -20.70
CA ASN A 215 19.60 -0.94 -21.70
C ASN A 215 19.70 -2.20 -22.56
N ASP A 216 20.58 -3.16 -22.27
CA ASP A 216 20.67 -4.38 -23.07
C ASP A 216 20.22 -5.60 -22.25
N TYR A 217 19.11 -6.18 -22.71
CA TYR A 217 18.52 -7.50 -22.47
C TYR A 217 17.43 -7.74 -21.40
N GLU A 218 17.12 -6.81 -20.50
CA GLU A 218 15.87 -6.93 -19.70
C GLU A 218 15.26 -5.55 -19.45
N GLU A 219 13.93 -5.46 -19.42
CA GLU A 219 13.08 -4.25 -19.44
C GLU A 219 13.22 -3.31 -18.21
N ARG A 220 14.34 -3.32 -17.47
CA ARG A 220 14.51 -2.55 -16.23
C ARG A 220 15.46 -1.38 -16.40
N LYS A 221 14.89 -0.17 -16.38
CA LYS A 221 15.66 1.08 -16.45
C LYS A 221 16.30 1.38 -15.08
N VAL A 222 17.58 1.07 -14.92
CA VAL A 222 18.37 1.54 -13.77
C VAL A 222 18.41 3.07 -13.78
N ILE A 223 18.07 3.69 -12.66
CA ILE A 223 17.93 5.15 -12.53
C ILE A 223 19.24 5.73 -11.98
N GLN A 224 19.81 6.72 -12.67
CA GLN A 224 20.98 7.45 -12.14
C GLN A 224 20.56 8.42 -11.04
N LEU A 225 21.29 8.40 -9.93
CA LEU A 225 21.11 9.30 -8.78
C LEU A 225 22.32 10.24 -8.65
N PRO A 226 22.18 11.37 -7.92
CA PRO A 226 23.32 12.21 -7.56
C PRO A 226 24.42 11.45 -6.81
N ASN A 227 25.62 12.04 -6.73
CA ASN A 227 26.78 11.50 -6.00
C ASN A 227 27.27 10.12 -6.49
N ASN A 228 27.20 9.89 -7.81
CA ASN A 228 27.65 8.64 -8.44
C ASN A 228 26.96 7.39 -7.86
N LYS A 229 25.64 7.48 -7.65
CA LYS A 229 24.79 6.37 -7.20
C LYS A 229 23.78 5.98 -8.29
N VAL A 230 23.18 4.81 -8.15
CA VAL A 230 22.09 4.34 -9.00
C VAL A 230 21.01 3.66 -8.15
N LEU A 231 19.77 3.73 -8.61
CA LEU A 231 18.62 3.00 -8.06
C LEU A 231 18.22 1.89 -9.04
N ILE A 232 18.20 0.67 -8.54
CA ILE A 232 17.74 -0.53 -9.25
C ILE A 232 16.34 -0.86 -8.71
N PRO A 233 15.27 -0.69 -9.50
CA PRO A 233 13.92 -1.03 -9.06
C PRO A 233 13.77 -2.53 -8.84
N SER A 234 12.80 -2.92 -8.01
CA SER A 234 12.41 -4.33 -7.88
C SER A 234 11.90 -4.89 -9.22
N GLY A 235 11.97 -6.20 -9.42
CA GLY A 235 11.51 -6.86 -10.65
C GLY A 235 10.00 -6.91 -10.87
N TYR A 236 9.60 -7.55 -11.99
CA TYR A 236 8.20 -7.62 -12.44
C TYR A 236 7.26 -8.26 -11.41
N VAL A 237 6.29 -7.43 -11.00
CA VAL A 237 4.97 -7.65 -10.39
C VAL A 237 4.86 -8.74 -9.32
N ASP A 238 5.13 -8.35 -8.09
CA ASP A 238 4.46 -8.94 -6.92
C ASP A 238 3.76 -7.85 -6.11
N LEU A 239 2.43 -7.98 -6.00
CA LEU A 239 1.66 -7.31 -4.95
C LEU A 239 1.85 -8.11 -3.67
N VAL A 240 2.33 -7.49 -2.60
CA VAL A 240 2.44 -8.15 -1.30
C VAL A 240 1.21 -7.81 -0.48
N TYR A 241 0.29 -8.77 -0.37
CA TYR A 241 -0.94 -8.61 0.39
C TYR A 241 -0.69 -8.56 1.90
N PRO A 242 -1.61 -7.97 2.67
CA PRO A 242 -1.56 -8.02 4.13
C PRO A 242 -1.43 -9.44 4.65
N LYS A 243 -0.54 -9.63 5.63
CA LYS A 243 -0.27 -10.91 6.31
C LYS A 243 0.16 -12.03 5.35
N SER A 244 0.75 -11.70 4.21
CA SER A 244 1.26 -12.68 3.25
C SER A 244 2.78 -12.62 3.10
N TRP A 245 3.33 -13.72 2.61
CA TRP A 245 4.72 -13.82 2.17
C TRP A 245 4.83 -13.55 0.67
N SER A 246 5.97 -13.02 0.25
CA SER A 246 6.40 -12.90 -1.16
C SER A 246 7.92 -13.04 -1.24
N SER A 247 8.46 -13.27 -2.43
CA SER A 247 9.89 -13.43 -2.68
C SER A 247 10.29 -12.51 -3.83
N LEU A 248 11.18 -11.57 -3.57
CA LEU A 248 11.63 -10.60 -4.55
C LEU A 248 13.04 -10.93 -5.05
N LYS A 249 13.19 -11.11 -6.36
CA LYS A 249 14.48 -11.27 -7.02
C LYS A 249 14.97 -9.92 -7.56
N PHE A 250 16.04 -9.40 -6.97
CA PHE A 250 16.76 -8.25 -7.49
C PHE A 250 17.77 -8.70 -8.52
N TYR A 251 17.60 -8.24 -9.75
CA TYR A 251 18.58 -8.38 -10.82
C TYR A 251 19.47 -7.14 -10.84
N ILE A 252 20.77 -7.31 -10.64
CA ILE A 252 21.72 -6.18 -10.60
C ILE A 252 22.37 -5.98 -11.97
N GLY A 253 22.72 -7.06 -12.67
CA GLY A 253 23.42 -7.01 -13.95
C GLY A 253 24.36 -8.19 -14.18
N THR A 254 25.09 -8.21 -15.29
CA THR A 254 26.08 -9.25 -15.63
C THR A 254 27.46 -8.87 -15.12
N LYS A 255 28.32 -9.88 -14.87
CA LYS A 255 29.70 -9.65 -14.41
C LYS A 255 30.48 -8.65 -15.28
N SER A 256 30.30 -8.69 -16.60
CA SER A 256 31.02 -7.82 -17.55
C SER A 256 30.60 -6.34 -17.47
N GLN A 257 29.45 -6.04 -16.86
CA GLN A 257 28.93 -4.69 -16.71
C GLN A 257 29.56 -3.94 -15.53
N PHE A 258 30.22 -4.64 -14.61
CA PHE A 258 30.71 -4.05 -13.36
C PHE A 258 32.21 -3.75 -13.37
N LYS A 259 32.58 -2.53 -12.93
CA LYS A 259 33.96 -2.12 -12.61
C LYS A 259 34.49 -2.84 -11.35
N LYS A 260 33.58 -3.15 -10.41
CA LYS A 260 33.84 -3.83 -9.14
C LYS A 260 32.56 -4.49 -8.64
N LEU A 261 32.68 -5.53 -7.81
CA LEU A 261 31.53 -6.15 -7.16
C LEU A 261 30.97 -5.23 -6.05
N PRO A 262 29.64 -5.05 -5.95
CA PRO A 262 29.04 -4.24 -4.89
C PRO A 262 29.11 -4.92 -3.52
N THR A 263 29.77 -4.31 -2.54
CA THR A 263 29.87 -4.88 -1.17
C THR A 263 28.85 -4.28 -0.21
N GLU A 264 28.28 -3.13 -0.56
CA GLU A 264 27.31 -2.38 0.24
C GLU A 264 26.17 -1.92 -0.66
N MET A 265 24.95 -2.04 -0.15
CA MET A 265 23.73 -1.58 -0.82
C MET A 265 22.80 -0.97 0.22
N VAL A 266 21.83 -0.17 -0.22
CA VAL A 266 20.76 0.33 0.63
C VAL A 266 19.43 -0.04 0.02
N LEU A 267 18.67 -0.90 0.70
CA LEU A 267 17.30 -1.19 0.33
C LEU A 267 16.42 0.00 0.73
N LYS A 268 15.80 0.63 -0.27
CA LYS A 268 14.87 1.73 -0.13
C LYS A 268 13.45 1.19 -0.14
N VAL A 269 12.71 1.51 0.90
CA VAL A 269 11.27 1.24 1.00
C VAL A 269 10.55 2.58 0.99
N TYR A 270 9.93 2.90 -0.13
CA TYR A 270 9.16 4.12 -0.32
C TYR A 270 7.78 3.94 0.30
N LYS A 271 7.34 4.94 1.06
CA LYS A 271 6.06 4.96 1.78
C LYS A 271 5.42 6.35 1.66
N GLU A 272 4.12 6.44 1.92
CA GLU A 272 3.40 7.72 1.96
C GLU A 272 4.01 8.73 2.94
N ASN A 273 4.61 8.26 4.05
CA ASN A 273 5.18 9.08 5.11
C ASN A 273 6.71 9.29 5.01
N GLY A 274 7.36 8.79 3.95
CA GLY A 274 8.80 8.95 3.74
C GLY A 274 9.47 7.73 3.13
N VAL A 275 10.80 7.65 3.24
CA VAL A 275 11.60 6.56 2.69
C VAL A 275 12.35 5.88 3.83
N ASN A 276 12.04 4.61 4.09
CA ASN A 276 12.83 3.79 4.99
C ASN A 276 14.06 3.27 4.23
N SER A 277 15.23 3.28 4.87
CA SER A 277 16.50 2.88 4.27
C SER A 277 17.13 1.80 5.13
N ILE A 278 17.32 0.61 4.57
CA ILE A 278 17.94 -0.53 5.25
C ILE A 278 19.32 -0.77 4.61
N PRO A 279 20.41 -0.36 5.26
CA PRO A 279 21.77 -0.74 4.87
C PRO A 279 21.94 -2.27 4.82
N LEU A 280 22.47 -2.76 3.70
CA LEU A 280 22.77 -4.17 3.48
C LEU A 280 24.27 -4.34 3.21
N LYS A 281 24.89 -5.25 3.96
CA LYS A 281 26.24 -5.75 3.66
C LYS A 281 26.13 -7.00 2.81
N ILE A 282 26.93 -7.08 1.74
CA ILE A 282 26.88 -8.20 0.81
C ILE A 282 28.11 -9.08 1.00
N GLU A 283 27.89 -10.34 1.32
CA GLU A 283 28.92 -11.37 1.36
C GLU A 283 28.78 -12.31 0.17
N TYR A 284 29.87 -12.48 -0.59
CA TYR A 284 29.89 -13.35 -1.76
C TYR A 284 30.34 -14.76 -1.36
N ARG A 285 29.46 -15.76 -1.49
CA ARG A 285 29.88 -17.16 -1.42
C ARG A 285 30.23 -17.66 -2.82
N ASN A 286 31.39 -18.28 -2.96
CA ASN A 286 31.85 -18.98 -4.19
C ASN A 286 32.09 -18.11 -5.46
N VAL A 287 32.19 -16.78 -5.36
CA VAL A 287 32.56 -15.95 -6.53
C VAL A 287 34.08 -16.02 -6.75
N LYS A 288 34.55 -16.92 -7.63
CA LYS A 288 35.96 -16.91 -8.08
C LYS A 288 36.19 -15.69 -8.99
N ILE A 289 36.85 -14.68 -8.45
CA ILE A 289 37.48 -13.61 -9.23
C ILE A 289 38.74 -14.22 -9.84
N LYS A 290 38.63 -14.76 -11.05
CA LYS A 290 39.78 -14.86 -11.95
C LYS A 290 39.89 -13.57 -12.74
#